data_AF-A0A6A5VVZ1-F1
#
_entry.id   AF-A0A6A5VVZ1-F1
#
_cell.length_a   1.000
_cell.length_b   1.000
_cell.length_c   1.000
_cell.angle_alpha   90.00
_cell.angle_beta   90.00
_cell.angle_gamma   90.00
#
_symmetry.space_group_name_H-M   'P 1'
#
loop_
_entity.id
_entity.type
_entity.pdbx_description
1 polymer ?
#
loop_
_entity_poly.entity_id
_entity_poly.type
_entity_poly.pdbx_seq_one_letter_code
_entity_poly.pdbx_strand_id
1 'polypeptide(L)'
;MDNTSYRYDVEESLLPFLDNRGILTRDKLDPSLKLIEFKDTANYTESLYRYYLRLCEIDDFICYPWAAQVWTGLSLRELKGYVDELMALNTAIPVTYWDDDEIVQDSVSPPKIFRGQVELYNALMNHGIDVYVISASHEEIVRMVASDPKYGFNLPPQNVIGVTTMLKNTTSGALTNARKQIAEGTYNASVNLDLVMGTYLWTPATWYAGKWAAILTYIDQWKRPILAAGDTPGSDTYMHFQGVDVEKGGIHLWINRKEDSYKKLQQLIQENAEGQKENGFEVTADKNWVIVKPEDIL
;
A
#
# COMPACT_ATOMS: atom_id res chain seq x y z
N MET A 1 -3.73 2.69 -0.68
CA MET A 1 -4.84 2.39 0.25
C MET A 1 -4.57 3.17 1.50
N ASP A 2 -3.43 2.89 2.10
CA ASP A 2 -2.69 3.67 3.08
C ASP A 2 -2.69 5.15 2.72
N ASN A 3 -2.91 5.99 3.74
CA ASN A 3 -3.12 7.45 3.72
C ASN A 3 -4.16 8.02 2.73
N THR A 4 -4.72 7.22 1.83
CA THR A 4 -5.71 7.61 0.82
C THR A 4 -7.12 7.18 1.21
N SER A 5 -7.34 5.90 1.50
CA SER A 5 -8.63 5.28 1.86
C SER A 5 -8.86 5.24 3.37
N TYR A 6 -7.77 5.20 4.14
CA TYR A 6 -7.73 5.42 5.58
C TYR A 6 -6.52 6.27 5.92
N ARG A 7 -6.53 6.96 7.07
CA ARG A 7 -5.39 7.71 7.60
C ARG A 7 -4.34 6.75 8.13
N TYR A 8 -3.07 7.15 8.01
CA TYR A 8 -1.90 6.35 8.38
C TYR A 8 -1.75 5.11 7.50
N ASP A 9 -0.83 4.23 7.85
CA ASP A 9 -0.32 3.15 7.02
C ASP A 9 -0.41 1.81 7.76
N VAL A 10 -0.89 0.77 7.08
CA VAL A 10 -1.11 -0.54 7.71
C VAL A 10 0.20 -1.30 7.92
N GLU A 11 1.20 -1.17 7.06
CA GLU A 11 2.45 -1.91 7.16
C GLU A 11 3.45 -1.20 8.09
N GLU A 12 3.57 0.12 7.98
CA GLU A 12 4.43 0.91 8.89
C GLU A 12 3.95 0.86 10.35
N SER A 13 2.68 0.54 10.59
CA SER A 13 2.14 0.31 11.94
C SER A 13 2.10 -1.17 12.36
N LEU A 14 1.79 -2.11 11.44
CA LEU A 14 1.84 -3.55 11.74
C LEU A 14 3.26 -4.03 12.07
N LEU A 15 4.28 -3.48 11.42
CA LEU A 15 5.68 -3.87 11.60
C LEU A 15 6.14 -3.69 13.05
N PRO A 16 6.14 -2.48 13.64
CA PRO A 16 6.49 -2.29 15.04
C PRO A 16 5.46 -2.91 15.99
N PHE A 17 4.19 -3.03 15.61
CA PHE A 17 3.19 -3.72 16.43
C PHE A 17 3.55 -5.20 16.65
N LEU A 18 4.05 -5.91 15.64
CA LEU A 18 4.49 -7.30 15.75
C LEU A 18 5.91 -7.46 16.32
N ASP A 19 6.81 -6.53 16.01
CA ASP A 19 8.20 -6.53 16.52
C ASP A 19 8.23 -6.29 18.04
N ASN A 20 7.52 -5.27 18.53
CA ASN A 20 7.38 -4.98 19.96
C ASN A 20 6.73 -6.12 20.77
N ARG A 21 6.05 -7.06 20.10
CA ARG A 21 5.41 -8.25 20.70
C ARG A 21 6.26 -9.53 20.56
N GLY A 22 7.43 -9.48 19.92
CA GLY A 22 8.27 -10.64 19.63
C GLY A 22 7.64 -11.65 18.65
N ILE A 23 6.58 -11.26 17.96
CA ILE A 23 5.87 -12.10 16.98
C ILE A 23 6.70 -12.16 15.71
N LEU A 24 7.06 -11.00 15.19
CA LEU A 24 8.05 -10.82 14.13
C LEU A 24 9.37 -10.44 14.81
N THR A 25 10.49 -11.05 14.42
CA THR A 25 11.82 -10.74 15.00
C THR A 25 12.90 -10.96 13.95
N ARG A 26 14.10 -10.43 14.19
CA ARG A 26 15.26 -10.63 13.29
C ARG A 26 15.68 -12.08 13.12
N ASP A 27 15.45 -12.92 14.11
CA ASP A 27 15.75 -14.35 14.04
C ASP A 27 14.76 -15.09 13.13
N LYS A 28 13.52 -14.58 13.05
CA LYS A 28 12.46 -15.05 12.16
C LYS A 28 12.49 -14.39 10.77
N LEU A 29 13.11 -13.21 10.64
CA LEU A 29 13.27 -12.50 9.38
C LEU A 29 14.01 -13.38 8.37
N ASP A 30 13.40 -13.58 7.20
CA ASP A 30 13.97 -14.38 6.12
C ASP A 30 15.38 -13.86 5.77
N PRO A 31 16.39 -14.75 5.62
CA PRO A 31 17.75 -14.33 5.27
C PRO A 31 17.85 -13.46 4.01
N SER A 32 16.95 -13.61 3.03
CA SER A 32 16.97 -12.76 1.82
C SER A 32 16.57 -11.30 2.06
N LEU A 33 16.02 -10.99 3.25
CA LEU A 33 15.63 -9.65 3.66
C LEU A 33 16.67 -8.96 4.54
N LYS A 34 17.81 -9.61 4.82
CA LYS A 34 18.95 -9.06 5.56
C LYS A 34 19.92 -8.37 4.58
N LEU A 35 19.43 -7.33 3.90
CA LEU A 35 20.09 -6.63 2.80
C LEU A 35 21.33 -5.83 3.24
N ILE A 36 21.33 -5.32 4.48
CA ILE A 36 22.40 -4.58 5.14
C ILE A 36 22.60 -5.09 6.57
N GLU A 37 23.76 -4.80 7.18
CA GLU A 37 23.98 -5.12 8.60
C GLU A 37 23.05 -4.31 9.52
N PHE A 38 22.71 -4.87 10.68
CA PHE A 38 21.98 -4.17 11.75
C PHE A 38 22.92 -3.19 12.49
N LYS A 39 22.49 -1.93 12.71
CA LYS A 39 23.26 -0.90 13.44
C LYS A 39 23.00 -1.04 14.94
N ASP A 40 23.36 -2.19 15.50
CA ASP A 40 23.30 -2.42 16.95
C ASP A 40 24.45 -1.72 17.68
N THR A 41 24.23 -1.41 18.96
CA THR A 41 25.29 -0.91 19.85
C THR A 41 25.29 -1.69 21.16
N ALA A 42 26.28 -1.48 22.02
CA ALA A 42 26.36 -2.11 23.34
C ALA A 42 25.11 -1.90 24.22
N ASN A 43 24.33 -0.84 23.96
CA ASN A 43 23.13 -0.48 24.70
C ASN A 43 21.85 -0.50 23.83
N TYR A 44 21.90 -0.94 22.57
CA TYR A 44 20.77 -0.80 21.64
C TYR A 44 20.51 -1.99 20.72
N THR A 45 19.31 -2.54 20.92
CA THR A 45 18.55 -3.48 20.09
C THR A 45 17.89 -2.87 18.84
N GLU A 46 18.52 -2.63 17.68
CA GLU A 46 17.95 -1.74 16.63
C GLU A 46 16.50 -2.00 16.12
N SER A 47 15.81 -3.11 16.41
CA SER A 47 14.46 -3.49 15.90
C SER A 47 14.47 -3.92 14.41
N LEU A 48 13.27 -4.02 13.81
CA LEU A 48 12.99 -4.18 12.38
C LEU A 48 12.37 -2.92 11.75
N TYR A 49 11.60 -2.13 12.51
CA TYR A 49 11.04 -0.86 12.00
C TYR A 49 12.14 0.15 11.65
N ARG A 50 13.19 0.27 12.48
CA ARG A 50 14.32 1.14 12.13
C ARG A 50 15.14 0.59 10.96
N TYR A 51 15.21 -0.73 10.82
CA TYR A 51 15.85 -1.37 9.68
C TYR A 51 15.16 -1.00 8.36
N TYR A 52 13.82 -1.07 8.32
CA TYR A 52 12.99 -0.56 7.22
C TYR A 52 13.30 0.91 6.88
N LEU A 53 13.32 1.80 7.87
CA LEU A 53 13.65 3.22 7.64
C LEU A 53 15.03 3.40 7.02
N ARG A 54 16.05 2.66 7.48
CA ARG A 54 17.40 2.69 6.86
C ARG A 54 17.43 2.13 5.44
N LEU A 55 16.51 1.25 5.06
CA LEU A 55 16.38 0.83 3.67
C LEU A 55 15.77 1.95 2.81
N CYS A 56 14.80 2.71 3.33
CA CYS A 56 14.24 3.86 2.61
C CYS A 56 15.24 5.02 2.49
N GLU A 57 16.14 5.17 3.46
CA GLU A 57 17.29 6.09 3.38
C GLU A 57 18.27 5.73 2.25
N ILE A 58 18.27 4.47 1.77
CA ILE A 58 19.02 4.06 0.59
C ILE A 58 18.19 4.33 -0.68
N ASP A 59 17.01 3.73 -0.80
CA ASP A 59 16.07 3.95 -1.90
C ASP A 59 14.67 3.38 -1.59
N ASP A 60 13.59 4.07 -2.01
CA ASP A 60 12.21 3.58 -1.94
C ASP A 60 12.05 2.23 -2.66
N PHE A 61 12.73 2.02 -3.80
CA PHE A 61 12.71 0.77 -4.54
C PHE A 61 13.37 -0.41 -3.81
N ILE A 62 14.04 -0.16 -2.67
CA ILE A 62 14.53 -1.19 -1.75
C ILE A 62 13.55 -1.40 -0.59
N CYS A 63 13.04 -0.33 0.03
CA CYS A 63 12.22 -0.50 1.24
C CYS A 63 10.75 -0.85 0.97
N TYR A 64 10.16 -0.40 -0.15
CA TYR A 64 8.79 -0.76 -0.55
C TYR A 64 8.60 -2.29 -0.73
N PRO A 65 9.44 -3.01 -1.50
CA PRO A 65 9.36 -4.46 -1.55
C PRO A 65 9.57 -5.08 -0.18
N TRP A 66 10.57 -4.59 0.58
CA TRP A 66 10.91 -5.14 1.88
C TRP A 66 9.76 -5.07 2.88
N ALA A 67 9.05 -3.93 2.96
CA ALA A 67 7.90 -3.73 3.84
C ALA A 67 6.78 -4.74 3.56
N ALA A 68 6.55 -5.07 2.29
CA ALA A 68 5.58 -6.09 1.89
C ALA A 68 6.11 -7.54 2.03
N GLN A 69 7.42 -7.76 2.06
CA GLN A 69 8.04 -9.10 2.19
C GLN A 69 8.30 -9.52 3.64
N VAL A 70 8.41 -8.57 4.57
CA VAL A 70 8.83 -8.80 5.98
C VAL A 70 7.93 -9.80 6.73
N TRP A 71 6.68 -9.96 6.27
CA TRP A 71 5.68 -10.89 6.79
C TRP A 71 5.94 -12.38 6.47
N THR A 72 7.02 -12.68 5.73
CA THR A 72 7.39 -14.04 5.33
C THR A 72 7.40 -15.01 6.51
N GLY A 73 6.85 -16.21 6.30
CA GLY A 73 6.77 -17.26 7.32
C GLY A 73 5.47 -17.24 8.13
N LEU A 74 4.71 -16.14 8.12
CA LEU A 74 3.35 -16.09 8.69
C LEU A 74 2.31 -16.56 7.67
N SER A 75 1.26 -17.23 8.16
CA SER A 75 0.06 -17.52 7.37
C SER A 75 -0.85 -16.31 7.21
N LEU A 76 -1.64 -16.27 6.14
CA LEU A 76 -2.63 -15.19 5.96
C LEU A 76 -3.68 -15.17 7.08
N ARG A 77 -3.96 -16.30 7.73
CA ARG A 77 -4.85 -16.40 8.89
C ARG A 77 -4.28 -15.70 10.13
N GLU A 78 -2.99 -15.92 10.43
CA GLU A 78 -2.31 -15.22 11.53
C GLU A 78 -2.27 -13.72 11.28
N LEU A 79 -1.87 -13.32 10.06
CA LEU A 79 -1.83 -11.92 9.63
C LEU A 79 -3.20 -11.25 9.70
N LYS A 80 -4.29 -11.92 9.29
CA LYS A 80 -5.65 -11.38 9.44
C LYS A 80 -5.98 -11.10 10.91
N GLY A 81 -5.64 -12.02 11.82
CA GLY A 81 -5.80 -11.80 13.26
C GLY A 81 -5.04 -10.56 13.75
N TYR A 82 -3.77 -10.42 13.34
CA TYR A 82 -2.96 -9.27 13.75
C TYR A 82 -3.39 -7.94 13.13
N VAL A 83 -3.83 -7.93 11.87
CA VAL A 83 -4.46 -6.76 11.23
C VAL A 83 -5.76 -6.39 11.95
N ASP A 84 -6.57 -7.37 12.35
CA ASP A 84 -7.79 -7.12 13.12
C ASP A 84 -7.54 -6.53 14.52
N GLU A 85 -6.45 -6.95 15.19
CA GLU A 85 -6.00 -6.37 16.45
C GLU A 85 -5.45 -4.96 16.26
N LEU A 86 -4.63 -4.73 15.24
CA LEU A 86 -4.05 -3.42 14.90
C LEU A 86 -5.13 -2.39 14.56
N MET A 87 -6.10 -2.74 13.71
CA MET A 87 -7.21 -1.87 13.31
C MET A 87 -8.18 -1.57 14.46
N ALA A 88 -8.12 -2.34 15.56
CA ALA A 88 -8.88 -2.08 16.79
C ALA A 88 -8.07 -1.30 17.84
N LEU A 89 -6.76 -1.09 17.61
CA LEU A 89 -5.88 -0.40 18.54
C LEU A 89 -6.19 1.10 18.56
N ASN A 90 -6.34 1.67 19.77
CA ASN A 90 -6.65 3.09 19.98
C ASN A 90 -5.48 3.89 20.60
N THR A 91 -4.31 3.26 20.74
CA THR A 91 -3.07 3.86 21.25
C THR A 91 -2.02 3.88 20.16
N ALA A 92 -1.11 4.86 20.20
CA ALA A 92 0.07 4.86 19.34
C ALA A 92 1.03 3.71 19.72
N ILE A 93 1.80 3.24 18.76
CA ILE A 93 2.72 2.10 18.88
C ILE A 93 4.14 2.68 19.01
N PRO A 94 4.90 2.37 20.08
CA PRO A 94 6.22 2.96 20.29
C PRO A 94 7.22 2.48 19.24
N VAL A 95 8.07 3.39 18.78
CA VAL A 95 9.16 3.13 17.83
C VAL A 95 10.41 3.90 18.22
N THR A 96 11.54 3.58 17.59
CA THR A 96 12.81 4.27 17.77
C THR A 96 13.38 4.74 16.43
N TYR A 97 13.99 5.93 16.43
CA TYR A 97 14.73 6.46 15.29
C TYR A 97 16.13 6.93 15.69
N TRP A 98 17.04 7.02 14.71
CA TRP A 98 18.33 7.69 14.90
C TRP A 98 18.17 9.16 14.51
N ASP A 99 18.51 10.08 15.42
CA ASP A 99 18.74 11.49 15.13
C ASP A 99 20.26 11.70 15.20
N ASP A 100 20.89 11.79 14.03
CA ASP A 100 22.34 11.57 13.83
C ASP A 100 22.85 10.26 14.49
N ASP A 101 23.50 10.38 15.65
CA ASP A 101 24.04 9.26 16.46
C ASP A 101 23.32 9.06 17.81
N GLU A 102 22.21 9.78 18.05
CA GLU A 102 21.34 9.58 19.23
C GLU A 102 20.10 8.75 18.89
N ILE A 103 19.62 7.96 19.87
CA ILE A 103 18.40 7.13 19.73
C ILE A 103 17.24 7.88 20.35
N VAL A 104 16.27 8.27 19.52
CA VAL A 104 15.08 9.00 19.95
C VAL A 104 13.86 8.07 19.93
N GLN A 105 12.97 8.25 20.91
CA GLN A 105 11.70 7.54 21.01
C GLN A 105 10.60 8.32 20.28
N ASP A 106 9.77 7.62 19.51
CA ASP A 106 8.59 8.18 18.84
C ASP A 106 7.44 7.16 18.87
N SER A 107 6.36 7.44 18.13
CA SER A 107 5.25 6.51 17.96
C SER A 107 4.60 6.58 16.58
N VAL A 108 4.17 5.43 16.07
CA VAL A 108 3.34 5.35 14.86
C VAL A 108 1.87 5.12 15.24
N SER A 109 0.95 5.69 14.47
CA SER A 109 -0.48 5.52 14.68
C SER A 109 -1.01 4.31 13.90
N PRO A 110 -1.89 3.48 14.49
CA PRO A 110 -2.63 2.46 13.74
C PRO A 110 -3.58 3.13 12.72
N PRO A 111 -4.01 2.41 11.66
CA PRO A 111 -4.80 3.02 10.60
C PRO A 111 -6.19 3.45 11.07
N LYS A 112 -6.66 4.61 10.59
CA LYS A 112 -7.98 5.15 10.93
C LYS A 112 -8.81 5.40 9.69
N ILE A 113 -9.88 4.64 9.53
CA ILE A 113 -10.78 4.68 8.35
C ILE A 113 -11.30 6.10 8.09
N PHE A 114 -11.21 6.53 6.83
CA PHE A 114 -11.90 7.73 6.36
C PHE A 114 -13.33 7.37 6.02
N ARG A 115 -14.30 7.84 6.81
CA ARG A 115 -15.73 7.67 6.52
C ARG A 115 -16.09 8.16 5.11
N GLY A 116 -15.54 9.30 4.68
CA GLY A 116 -15.82 9.84 3.34
C GLY A 116 -15.37 8.90 2.20
N GLN A 117 -14.31 8.12 2.41
CA GLN A 117 -13.86 7.12 1.43
C GLN A 117 -14.72 5.85 1.46
N VAL A 118 -15.17 5.41 2.65
CA VAL A 118 -16.17 4.34 2.76
C VAL A 118 -17.47 4.74 2.05
N GLU A 119 -17.94 5.96 2.25
CA GLU A 119 -19.11 6.51 1.57
C GLU A 119 -18.89 6.57 0.05
N LEU A 120 -17.75 7.06 -0.43
CA LEU A 120 -17.40 7.09 -1.85
C LEU A 120 -17.35 5.70 -2.48
N TYR A 121 -16.67 4.73 -1.85
CA TYR A 121 -16.55 3.35 -2.37
C TYR A 121 -17.93 2.72 -2.57
N ASN A 122 -18.78 2.79 -1.55
CA ASN A 122 -20.13 2.25 -1.63
C ASN A 122 -21.01 3.04 -2.62
N ALA A 123 -20.88 4.37 -2.69
CA ALA A 123 -21.62 5.18 -3.66
C ALA A 123 -21.27 4.82 -5.10
N LEU A 124 -19.97 4.66 -5.43
CA LEU A 124 -19.52 4.25 -6.76
C LEU A 124 -20.06 2.86 -7.12
N MET A 125 -19.88 1.86 -6.25
CA MET A 125 -20.37 0.49 -6.50
C MET A 125 -21.89 0.44 -6.65
N ASN A 126 -22.65 1.19 -5.83
CA ASN A 126 -24.11 1.28 -5.93
C ASN A 126 -24.61 1.92 -7.23
N HIS A 127 -23.77 2.70 -7.93
CA HIS A 127 -24.07 3.27 -9.25
C HIS A 127 -23.48 2.46 -10.41
N GLY A 128 -23.01 1.23 -10.15
CA GLY A 128 -22.45 0.33 -11.17
C GLY A 128 -21.07 0.75 -11.67
N ILE A 129 -20.32 1.51 -10.88
CA ILE A 129 -18.91 1.85 -11.15
C ILE A 129 -18.05 0.86 -10.37
N ASP A 130 -17.29 0.03 -11.09
CA ASP A 130 -16.34 -0.89 -10.48
C ASP A 130 -15.23 -0.12 -9.75
N VAL A 131 -15.09 -0.38 -8.44
CA VAL A 131 -14.02 0.18 -7.62
C VAL A 131 -12.87 -0.82 -7.55
N TYR A 132 -11.63 -0.31 -7.57
CA TYR A 132 -10.40 -1.09 -7.40
C TYR A 132 -9.48 -0.38 -6.42
N VAL A 133 -8.62 -1.16 -5.74
CA VAL A 133 -7.53 -0.63 -4.91
C VAL A 133 -6.21 -1.04 -5.55
N ILE A 134 -5.27 -0.10 -5.66
CA ILE A 134 -3.88 -0.36 -6.08
C ILE A 134 -2.95 0.22 -5.02
N SER A 135 -2.54 -0.61 -4.05
CA SER A 135 -1.66 -0.17 -2.94
C SER A 135 -0.20 -0.52 -3.16
N ALA A 136 0.68 0.28 -2.56
CA ALA A 136 2.12 -0.03 -2.46
C ALA A 136 2.44 -1.03 -1.34
N SER A 137 1.45 -1.38 -0.51
CA SER A 137 1.53 -2.42 0.52
C SER A 137 1.11 -3.81 0.04
N HIS A 138 1.40 -4.84 0.83
CA HIS A 138 1.10 -6.23 0.47
C HIS A 138 -0.38 -6.47 0.16
N GLU A 139 -0.66 -7.12 -0.97
CA GLU A 139 -2.01 -7.29 -1.51
C GLU A 139 -2.96 -7.98 -0.52
N GLU A 140 -2.48 -9.00 0.19
CA GLU A 140 -3.30 -9.75 1.13
C GLU A 140 -3.60 -8.93 2.39
N ILE A 141 -2.65 -8.15 2.91
CA ILE A 141 -2.85 -7.27 4.08
C ILE A 141 -3.86 -6.17 3.76
N VAL A 142 -3.70 -5.53 2.60
CA VAL A 142 -4.66 -4.53 2.11
C VAL A 142 -6.06 -5.15 1.94
N ARG A 143 -6.13 -6.40 1.46
CA ARG A 143 -7.40 -7.13 1.28
C ARG A 143 -8.08 -7.48 2.62
N MET A 144 -7.30 -7.79 3.66
CA MET A 144 -7.81 -8.03 5.02
C MET A 144 -8.55 -6.81 5.61
N VAL A 145 -8.35 -5.62 5.04
CA VAL A 145 -9.08 -4.37 5.38
C VAL A 145 -10.12 -3.99 4.31
N ALA A 146 -9.71 -3.84 3.05
CA ALA A 146 -10.57 -3.32 1.98
C ALA A 146 -11.77 -4.23 1.62
N SER A 147 -11.64 -5.53 1.85
CA SER A 147 -12.67 -6.53 1.49
C SER A 147 -13.37 -7.17 2.69
N ASP A 148 -13.03 -6.77 3.92
CA ASP A 148 -13.79 -7.21 5.10
C ASP A 148 -14.92 -6.21 5.39
N PRO A 149 -16.20 -6.65 5.37
CA PRO A 149 -17.35 -5.80 5.70
C PRO A 149 -17.26 -5.11 7.07
N LYS A 150 -16.45 -5.64 8.01
CA LYS A 150 -16.13 -5.01 9.31
C LYS A 150 -15.64 -3.55 9.15
N TYR A 151 -14.97 -3.23 8.05
CA TYR A 151 -14.40 -1.91 7.78
C TYR A 151 -15.22 -1.08 6.76
N GLY A 152 -16.35 -1.60 6.29
CA GLY A 152 -17.33 -0.86 5.48
C GLY A 152 -16.96 -0.60 4.01
N PHE A 153 -15.70 -0.76 3.58
CA PHE A 153 -15.30 -0.56 2.19
C PHE A 153 -16.00 -1.53 1.21
N ASN A 154 -16.35 -2.73 1.67
CA ASN A 154 -17.11 -3.76 0.93
C ASN A 154 -16.52 -4.14 -0.44
N LEU A 155 -15.22 -3.93 -0.66
CA LEU A 155 -14.61 -4.10 -1.98
C LEU A 155 -14.54 -5.59 -2.37
N PRO A 156 -14.93 -5.99 -3.58
CA PRO A 156 -14.73 -7.36 -4.04
C PRO A 156 -13.25 -7.77 -3.93
N PRO A 157 -12.91 -8.90 -3.31
CA PRO A 157 -11.53 -9.23 -2.97
C PRO A 157 -10.60 -9.37 -4.17
N GLN A 158 -11.13 -9.71 -5.34
CA GLN A 158 -10.37 -9.75 -6.59
C GLN A 158 -9.97 -8.35 -7.09
N ASN A 159 -10.69 -7.29 -6.70
CA ASN A 159 -10.44 -5.89 -7.06
C ASN A 159 -9.41 -5.21 -6.13
N VAL A 160 -8.98 -5.88 -5.06
CA VAL A 160 -7.82 -5.45 -4.26
C VAL A 160 -6.54 -5.91 -4.96
N ILE A 161 -5.76 -4.96 -5.47
CA ILE A 161 -4.48 -5.16 -6.12
C ILE A 161 -3.39 -4.51 -5.24
N GLY A 162 -2.29 -5.23 -5.03
CA GLY A 162 -1.20 -4.74 -4.19
C GLY A 162 0.10 -5.51 -4.43
N VAL A 163 1.09 -5.27 -3.57
CA VAL A 163 2.38 -5.94 -3.70
C VAL A 163 2.16 -7.42 -3.43
N THR A 164 2.35 -8.22 -4.46
CA THR A 164 2.06 -9.64 -4.39
C THR A 164 3.36 -10.41 -4.18
N THR A 165 3.35 -11.36 -3.26
CA THR A 165 4.41 -12.36 -3.12
C THR A 165 3.87 -13.76 -3.43
N MET A 166 4.75 -14.72 -3.67
CA MET A 166 4.36 -16.13 -3.78
C MET A 166 3.96 -16.68 -2.41
N LEU A 167 2.70 -17.06 -2.29
CA LEU A 167 2.15 -17.81 -1.17
C LEU A 167 2.50 -19.30 -1.34
N LYS A 168 2.83 -19.97 -0.24
CA LYS A 168 3.22 -21.38 -0.21
C LYS A 168 2.26 -22.21 0.60
N ASN A 169 1.80 -23.33 0.04
CA ASN A 169 1.16 -24.40 0.79
C ASN A 169 2.26 -25.22 1.48
N THR A 170 2.27 -25.25 2.81
CA THR A 170 3.32 -25.92 3.60
C THR A 170 3.27 -27.46 3.52
N THR A 171 2.10 -28.04 3.24
CA THR A 171 1.89 -29.50 3.14
C THR A 171 2.30 -30.05 1.77
N SER A 172 1.91 -29.38 0.68
CA SER A 172 2.18 -29.85 -0.70
C SER A 172 3.41 -29.20 -1.34
N GLY A 173 3.93 -28.12 -0.76
CA GLY A 173 4.99 -27.29 -1.33
C GLY A 173 4.54 -26.42 -2.51
N ALA A 174 3.27 -26.49 -2.93
CA ALA A 174 2.74 -25.75 -4.07
C ALA A 174 2.81 -24.23 -3.84
N LEU A 175 3.15 -23.49 -4.90
CA LEU A 175 3.23 -22.03 -4.92
C LEU A 175 2.06 -21.43 -5.71
N THR A 176 1.48 -20.35 -5.19
CA THR A 176 0.37 -19.62 -5.81
C THR A 176 0.34 -18.17 -5.32
N ASN A 177 -0.57 -17.35 -5.83
CA ASN A 177 -0.96 -16.07 -5.25
C ASN A 177 -2.38 -15.71 -5.74
N ALA A 178 -3.00 -14.67 -5.16
CA ALA A 178 -4.33 -14.24 -5.58
C ALA A 178 -4.38 -13.81 -7.05
N ARG A 179 -3.44 -12.98 -7.54
CA ARG A 179 -3.39 -12.53 -8.95
C ARG A 179 -3.45 -13.69 -9.95
N LYS A 180 -2.65 -14.74 -9.73
CA LYS A 180 -2.64 -15.97 -10.53
C LYS A 180 -4.00 -16.68 -10.51
N GLN A 181 -4.55 -16.92 -9.33
CA GLN A 181 -5.84 -17.62 -9.20
C GLN A 181 -7.01 -16.82 -9.79
N ILE A 182 -6.96 -15.49 -9.72
CA ILE A 182 -7.97 -14.59 -10.31
C ILE A 182 -7.90 -14.68 -11.83
N ALA A 183 -6.70 -14.61 -12.43
CA ALA A 183 -6.51 -14.78 -13.87
C ALA A 183 -6.94 -16.17 -14.37
N GLU A 184 -6.82 -17.20 -13.53
CA GLU A 184 -7.27 -18.58 -13.81
C GLU A 184 -8.77 -18.82 -13.50
N GLY A 185 -9.49 -17.85 -12.93
CA GLY A 185 -10.88 -18.01 -12.50
C GLY A 185 -11.10 -18.98 -11.33
N THR A 186 -10.05 -19.30 -10.56
CA THR A 186 -10.06 -20.26 -9.45
C THR A 186 -9.92 -19.63 -8.07
N TYR A 187 -9.97 -18.30 -7.99
CA TYR A 187 -9.72 -17.55 -6.75
C TYR A 187 -10.74 -17.84 -5.64
N ASN A 188 -10.23 -18.20 -4.47
CA ASN A 188 -11.01 -18.36 -3.25
C ASN A 188 -10.19 -17.89 -2.03
N ALA A 189 -10.52 -16.70 -1.52
CA ALA A 189 -9.85 -16.10 -0.38
C ALA A 189 -9.81 -17.01 0.87
N SER A 190 -10.86 -17.80 1.11
CA SER A 190 -10.94 -18.69 2.28
C SER A 190 -9.97 -19.87 2.20
N VAL A 191 -9.66 -20.35 0.99
CA VAL A 191 -8.68 -21.42 0.76
C VAL A 191 -7.25 -20.91 0.93
N ASN A 192 -7.00 -19.62 0.67
CA ASN A 192 -5.68 -19.02 0.82
C ASN A 192 -5.29 -18.73 2.29
N LEU A 193 -6.23 -18.74 3.24
CA LEU A 193 -5.97 -18.35 4.64
C LEU A 193 -4.84 -19.13 5.30
N ASP A 194 -4.71 -20.43 5.00
CA ASP A 194 -3.68 -21.30 5.58
C ASP A 194 -2.40 -21.39 4.71
N LEU A 195 -2.28 -20.56 3.67
CA LEU A 195 -1.04 -20.41 2.92
C LEU A 195 -0.10 -19.44 3.65
N VAL A 196 1.19 -19.73 3.56
CA VAL A 196 2.27 -18.95 4.19
C VAL A 196 2.87 -17.96 3.20
N MET A 197 3.08 -16.72 3.64
CA MET A 197 3.81 -15.69 2.90
C MET A 197 5.24 -16.14 2.60
N GLY A 198 5.70 -15.96 1.35
CA GLY A 198 7.10 -16.10 0.94
C GLY A 198 7.71 -14.77 0.50
N THR A 199 9.03 -14.73 0.36
CA THR A 199 9.78 -13.52 -0.09
C THR A 199 9.73 -13.27 -1.59
N TYR A 200 9.38 -14.25 -2.42
CA TYR A 200 9.48 -14.09 -3.88
C TYR A 200 8.40 -13.14 -4.42
N LEU A 201 8.83 -11.98 -4.92
CA LEU A 201 7.94 -10.95 -5.49
C LEU A 201 7.28 -11.42 -6.80
N TRP A 202 6.02 -11.03 -6.95
CA TRP A 202 5.25 -11.11 -8.19
C TRP A 202 5.11 -9.71 -8.79
N THR A 203 4.85 -9.63 -10.10
CA THR A 203 4.83 -8.38 -10.87
C THR A 203 3.51 -8.16 -11.61
N PRO A 204 3.16 -6.91 -11.99
CA PRO A 204 3.82 -5.65 -11.65
C PRO A 204 3.83 -5.37 -10.14
N ALA A 205 4.92 -4.77 -9.65
CA ALA A 205 5.00 -4.28 -8.28
C ALA A 205 4.25 -2.94 -8.19
N THR A 206 3.29 -2.80 -7.28
CA THR A 206 2.21 -1.81 -7.35
C THR A 206 2.55 -0.47 -6.70
N TRP A 207 3.70 0.09 -7.07
CA TRP A 207 4.15 1.43 -6.70
C TRP A 207 4.72 2.17 -7.92
N TYR A 208 4.74 3.50 -7.89
CA TYR A 208 5.21 4.34 -9.00
C TYR A 208 4.56 3.91 -10.34
N ALA A 209 5.33 3.82 -11.42
CA ALA A 209 4.87 3.37 -12.74
C ALA A 209 4.22 1.97 -12.72
N GLY A 210 4.55 1.14 -11.72
CA GLY A 210 3.95 -0.16 -11.53
C GLY A 210 2.47 -0.12 -11.12
N LYS A 211 1.98 1.00 -10.54
CA LYS A 211 0.52 1.21 -10.38
C LYS A 211 -0.19 1.35 -11.72
N TRP A 212 0.40 2.08 -12.66
CA TRP A 212 -0.13 2.18 -14.02
C TRP A 212 -0.05 0.83 -14.76
N ALA A 213 1.07 0.13 -14.64
CA ALA A 213 1.20 -1.23 -15.18
C ALA A 213 0.15 -2.20 -14.58
N ALA A 214 -0.21 -2.05 -13.31
CA ALA A 214 -1.26 -2.85 -12.66
C ALA A 214 -2.66 -2.56 -13.24
N ILE A 215 -2.98 -1.32 -13.59
CA ILE A 215 -4.24 -0.99 -14.31
C ILE A 215 -4.28 -1.74 -15.65
N LEU A 216 -3.21 -1.61 -16.45
CA LEU A 216 -3.09 -2.26 -17.76
C LEU A 216 -3.12 -3.80 -17.69
N THR A 217 -2.61 -4.38 -16.60
CA THR A 217 -2.48 -5.84 -16.43
C THR A 217 -3.75 -6.47 -15.84
N TYR A 218 -4.41 -5.81 -14.88
CA TYR A 218 -5.43 -6.42 -14.04
C TYR A 218 -6.83 -5.78 -14.15
N ILE A 219 -6.97 -4.64 -14.83
CA ILE A 219 -8.26 -3.93 -14.96
C ILE A 219 -8.66 -3.86 -16.44
N ASP A 220 -7.99 -3.01 -17.24
CA ASP A 220 -8.27 -2.83 -18.67
C ASP A 220 -7.06 -2.16 -19.34
N GLN A 221 -6.75 -2.53 -20.58
CA GLN A 221 -5.63 -1.95 -21.34
C GLN A 221 -6.00 -0.63 -22.04
N TRP A 222 -7.30 -0.34 -22.17
CA TRP A 222 -7.84 0.75 -23.00
C TRP A 222 -8.82 1.63 -22.25
N LYS A 223 -9.63 1.06 -21.34
CA LYS A 223 -10.50 1.86 -20.47
C LYS A 223 -9.67 2.48 -19.36
N ARG A 224 -9.67 3.80 -19.35
CA ARG A 224 -9.02 4.64 -18.35
C ARG A 224 -9.93 4.82 -17.13
N PRO A 225 -9.40 4.86 -15.89
CA PRO A 225 -10.21 5.16 -14.71
C PRO A 225 -10.85 6.56 -14.80
N ILE A 226 -12.13 6.65 -14.46
CA ILE A 226 -12.84 7.94 -14.30
C ILE A 226 -12.50 8.64 -12.97
N LEU A 227 -11.83 7.95 -12.05
CA LEU A 227 -11.31 8.52 -10.81
C LEU A 227 -10.07 7.73 -10.41
N ALA A 228 -8.97 8.42 -10.13
CA ALA A 228 -7.84 7.88 -9.38
C ALA A 228 -7.72 8.63 -8.05
N ALA A 229 -7.31 7.93 -6.99
CA ALA A 229 -7.16 8.50 -5.65
C ALA A 229 -5.75 8.21 -5.12
N GLY A 230 -5.07 9.21 -4.54
CA GLY A 230 -3.72 9.05 -3.97
C GLY A 230 -3.35 10.13 -2.96
N ASP A 231 -2.19 10.00 -2.34
CA ASP A 231 -1.64 10.93 -1.34
C ASP A 231 -0.10 11.09 -1.41
N THR A 232 0.59 10.19 -2.12
CA THR A 232 2.06 10.12 -2.15
C THR A 232 2.59 10.47 -3.55
N PRO A 233 3.25 11.63 -3.71
CA PRO A 233 3.85 12.06 -4.98
C PRO A 233 4.88 11.03 -5.48
N GLY A 234 5.00 10.86 -6.80
CA GLY A 234 5.83 9.80 -7.37
C GLY A 234 5.10 8.46 -7.38
N SER A 235 4.79 7.89 -6.21
CA SER A 235 4.19 6.55 -6.10
C SER A 235 2.77 6.47 -6.67
N ASP A 236 1.90 7.44 -6.37
CA ASP A 236 0.52 7.48 -6.89
C ASP A 236 0.41 8.19 -8.24
N THR A 237 1.31 9.11 -8.54
CA THR A 237 1.11 10.07 -9.65
C THR A 237 1.10 9.43 -11.04
N TYR A 238 1.62 8.21 -11.20
CA TYR A 238 1.52 7.50 -12.48
C TYR A 238 0.10 7.02 -12.83
N MET A 239 -0.68 6.58 -11.83
CA MET A 239 -2.10 6.25 -12.09
C MET A 239 -2.98 7.49 -12.19
N HIS A 240 -2.51 8.65 -11.72
CA HIS A 240 -3.13 9.95 -12.00
C HIS A 240 -2.86 10.39 -13.44
N PHE A 241 -1.63 10.81 -13.76
CA PHE A 241 -1.31 11.50 -15.01
C PHE A 241 -1.47 10.65 -16.28
N GLN A 242 -1.11 9.37 -16.23
CA GLN A 242 -1.30 8.45 -17.35
C GLN A 242 -2.70 7.81 -17.29
N GLY A 243 -3.19 7.50 -16.08
CA GLY A 243 -4.45 6.78 -15.90
C GLY A 243 -5.70 7.58 -16.23
N VAL A 244 -5.96 8.71 -15.58
CA VAL A 244 -7.32 9.31 -15.48
C VAL A 244 -7.89 9.79 -16.83
N ASP A 245 -9.14 9.41 -17.14
CA ASP A 245 -9.85 9.79 -18.37
C ASP A 245 -10.42 11.22 -18.31
N VAL A 246 -9.53 12.22 -18.20
CA VAL A 246 -9.88 13.64 -18.05
C VAL A 246 -10.80 14.16 -19.18
N GLU A 247 -10.60 13.69 -20.42
CA GLU A 247 -11.44 14.03 -21.59
C GLU A 247 -12.92 13.67 -21.37
N LYS A 248 -13.21 12.64 -20.55
CA LYS A 248 -14.56 12.21 -20.19
C LYS A 248 -15.00 12.70 -18.80
N GLY A 249 -14.33 13.71 -18.27
CA GLY A 249 -14.61 14.28 -16.95
C GLY A 249 -13.96 13.53 -15.79
N GLY A 250 -12.94 12.70 -16.05
CA GLY A 250 -12.23 11.94 -15.03
C GLY A 250 -11.57 12.82 -13.96
N ILE A 251 -11.50 12.33 -12.72
CA ILE A 251 -11.10 13.08 -11.53
C ILE A 251 -9.76 12.59 -10.96
N HIS A 252 -8.88 13.54 -10.63
CA HIS A 252 -7.71 13.31 -9.79
C HIS A 252 -8.06 13.62 -8.33
N LEU A 253 -8.37 12.60 -7.52
CA LEU A 253 -8.64 12.76 -6.09
C LEU A 253 -7.33 12.71 -5.29
N TRP A 254 -7.06 13.76 -4.50
CA TRP A 254 -5.85 13.86 -3.70
C TRP A 254 -6.13 14.06 -2.21
N ILE A 255 -5.50 13.23 -1.38
CA ILE A 255 -5.56 13.37 0.08
C ILE A 255 -4.29 14.09 0.55
N ASN A 256 -4.40 15.39 0.80
CA ASN A 256 -3.28 16.23 1.24
C ASN A 256 -2.95 15.97 2.72
N ARG A 257 -2.11 14.95 2.96
CA ARG A 257 -1.64 14.58 4.31
C ARG A 257 -0.50 15.46 4.87
N LYS A 258 0.29 16.11 4.00
CA LYS A 258 1.46 16.93 4.37
C LYS A 258 1.70 18.02 3.33
N GLU A 259 1.98 19.23 3.80
CA GLU A 259 2.18 20.41 2.96
C GLU A 259 3.35 20.25 1.96
N ASP A 260 4.46 19.64 2.36
CA ASP A 260 5.61 19.43 1.46
C ASP A 260 5.34 18.35 0.40
N SER A 261 4.54 17.33 0.74
CA SER A 261 4.02 16.38 -0.26
C SER A 261 3.09 17.08 -1.26
N TYR A 262 2.28 18.05 -0.82
CA TYR A 262 1.43 18.83 -1.71
C TYR A 262 2.23 19.77 -2.62
N LYS A 263 3.27 20.45 -2.11
CA LYS A 263 4.22 21.21 -2.96
C LYS A 263 4.87 20.31 -4.02
N LYS A 264 5.28 19.10 -3.65
CA LYS A 264 5.87 18.15 -4.60
C LYS A 264 4.87 17.66 -5.65
N LEU A 265 3.60 17.46 -5.26
CA LEU A 265 2.53 17.22 -6.23
C LEU A 265 2.38 18.39 -7.21
N GLN A 266 2.32 19.62 -6.73
CA GLN A 266 2.17 20.81 -7.58
C GLN A 266 3.30 20.93 -8.61
N GLN A 267 4.54 20.65 -8.20
CA GLN A 267 5.67 20.54 -9.12
C GLN A 267 5.43 19.47 -10.19
N LEU A 268 5.05 18.24 -9.80
CA LEU A 268 4.80 17.15 -10.74
C LEU A 268 3.63 17.44 -11.69
N ILE A 269 2.58 18.14 -11.23
CA ILE A 269 1.46 18.60 -12.08
C ILE A 269 1.99 19.54 -13.17
N GLN A 270 2.82 20.52 -12.81
CA GLN A 270 3.42 21.43 -13.78
C GLN A 270 4.33 20.68 -14.77
N GLU A 271 5.25 19.85 -14.28
CA GLU A 271 6.18 19.06 -15.10
C GLU A 271 5.44 18.13 -16.09
N ASN A 272 4.34 17.50 -15.68
CA ASN A 272 3.55 16.63 -16.56
C ASN A 272 2.69 17.44 -17.55
N ALA A 273 2.15 18.60 -17.16
CA ALA A 273 1.41 19.47 -18.06
C ALA A 273 2.31 20.09 -19.15
N GLU A 274 3.53 20.50 -18.77
CA GLU A 274 4.58 20.95 -19.70
C GLU A 274 5.01 19.80 -20.62
N GLY A 275 5.32 18.62 -20.06
CA GLY A 275 5.69 17.43 -20.84
C GLY A 275 4.62 16.97 -21.82
N GLN A 276 3.33 16.99 -21.44
CA GLN A 276 2.21 16.71 -22.35
C GLN A 276 2.19 17.70 -23.52
N LYS A 277 2.28 19.00 -23.23
CA LYS A 277 2.27 20.08 -24.22
C LYS A 277 3.44 19.99 -25.20
N GLU A 278 4.65 19.76 -24.70
CA GLU A 278 5.87 19.67 -25.52
C GLU A 278 5.84 18.46 -26.46
N ASN A 279 5.20 17.36 -26.05
CA ASN A 279 5.07 16.15 -26.84
C ASN A 279 3.78 16.09 -27.68
N GLY A 280 3.00 17.18 -27.73
CA GLY A 280 1.80 17.28 -28.57
C GLY A 280 0.58 16.52 -28.07
N PHE A 281 0.55 16.12 -26.79
CA PHE A 281 -0.63 15.55 -26.15
C PHE A 281 -1.59 16.63 -25.64
N GLU A 282 -2.85 16.26 -25.40
CA GLU A 282 -3.77 17.13 -24.68
C GLU A 282 -3.31 17.32 -23.23
N VAL A 283 -3.29 18.58 -22.79
CA VAL A 283 -2.83 18.97 -21.44
C VAL A 283 -3.96 18.69 -20.44
N THR A 284 -3.83 17.55 -19.77
CA THR A 284 -4.82 16.96 -18.86
C THR A 284 -4.29 16.87 -17.42
N ALA A 285 -2.97 16.89 -17.22
CA ALA A 285 -2.31 16.71 -15.92
C ALA A 285 -2.69 17.77 -14.87
N ASP A 286 -3.09 18.98 -15.28
CA ASP A 286 -3.49 20.09 -14.41
C ASP A 286 -5.02 20.23 -14.25
N LYS A 287 -5.81 19.28 -14.76
CA LYS A 287 -7.28 19.35 -14.77
C LYS A 287 -7.92 18.48 -13.68
N ASN A 288 -9.16 18.81 -13.33
CA ASN A 288 -10.07 17.99 -12.52
C ASN A 288 -9.50 17.46 -11.18
N TRP A 289 -8.65 18.25 -10.53
CA TRP A 289 -8.12 17.95 -9.20
C TRP A 289 -9.16 18.25 -8.11
N VAL A 290 -9.47 17.24 -7.30
CA VAL A 290 -10.23 17.37 -6.05
C VAL A 290 -9.27 17.08 -4.91
N ILE A 291 -8.94 18.11 -4.12
CA ILE A 291 -7.96 18.01 -3.03
C ILE A 291 -8.69 18.19 -1.70
N VAL A 292 -8.53 17.23 -0.80
CA VAL A 292 -9.09 17.25 0.56
C VAL A 292 -8.01 16.94 1.58
N LYS A 293 -8.18 17.35 2.84
CA LYS A 293 -7.31 16.95 3.94
C LYS A 293 -7.85 15.69 4.63
N PRO A 294 -7.00 14.89 5.31
CA PRO A 294 -7.45 13.78 6.15
C PRO A 294 -8.59 14.17 7.11
N GLU A 295 -8.54 15.37 7.70
CA GLU A 295 -9.55 15.88 8.63
C GLU A 295 -10.94 16.07 7.99
N ASP A 296 -11.00 16.33 6.69
CA ASP A 296 -12.25 16.63 5.97
C ASP A 296 -13.08 15.37 5.67
N ILE A 297 -12.47 14.19 5.75
CA ILE A 297 -13.04 12.90 5.31
C ILE A 297 -13.02 11.79 6.39
N LEU A 298 -12.63 12.11 7.63
CA LEU A 298 -12.68 11.21 8.79
C LEU A 298 -14.11 10.91 9.27
#